data_AF-A0A2V6HW49-F1
#
_entry.id   AF-A0A2V6HW49-F1
#
_cell.length_a   1.000
_cell.length_b   1.000
_cell.length_c   1.000
_cell.angle_alpha   90.00
_cell.angle_beta   90.00
_cell.angle_gamma   90.00
#
_symmetry.space_group_name_H-M   'P 1'
#
loop_
_entity.id
_entity.type
_entity.pdbx_description
1 polymer ?
#
loop_
_entity_poly.entity_id
_entity_poly.type
_entity_poly.pdbx_seq_one_letter_code
_entity_poly.pdbx_strand_id
1 'polypeptide(L)'
;MGANVLNCRIVNILTFIMVIIPRPELSHANFVHVSRLADARIHDFMDDVDPDDTEDCFSLGELDIDFRTDNNGPPNIGVVLTDPRGRRIGFDPLTKRAWDALPVAQGYVNCDDLGGADTCRGILQVCGPVTGTYRLEVIAQQTTAYNVSVLARSREVLDGNRLQSQFSKTDLNNLAIRKRSREIVLLHYSRDPQENVTAQLQQGHESLTRLSSSD
;
A
#
# COMPACT_ATOMS: atom_id res chain seq x y z
N MET A 1 -87.33 -29.75 -24.30
CA MET A 1 -87.13 -30.13 -25.72
C MET A 1 -86.94 -28.85 -26.53
N GLY A 2 -85.81 -28.74 -27.25
CA GLY A 2 -85.47 -27.69 -28.23
C GLY A 2 -84.87 -26.43 -27.61
N ALA A 3 -83.91 -25.73 -28.20
CA ALA A 3 -82.98 -26.00 -29.31
C ALA A 3 -81.82 -24.97 -29.20
N ASN A 4 -80.67 -25.32 -29.78
CA ASN A 4 -79.40 -24.58 -29.87
C ASN A 4 -79.51 -23.10 -30.28
N VAL A 5 -78.56 -22.25 -29.86
CA VAL A 5 -77.69 -21.45 -30.78
C VAL A 5 -76.36 -21.11 -30.06
N LEU A 6 -75.26 -21.35 -30.79
CA LEU A 6 -73.85 -21.10 -30.48
C LEU A 6 -73.45 -19.64 -30.82
N ASN A 7 -72.62 -18.96 -30.02
CA ASN A 7 -71.64 -17.96 -30.51
C ASN A 7 -70.72 -17.49 -29.36
N CYS A 8 -69.49 -18.01 -29.26
CA CYS A 8 -68.27 -17.54 -29.93
C CYS A 8 -67.75 -16.21 -29.35
N ARG A 9 -66.62 -16.27 -28.61
CA ARG A 9 -65.42 -15.44 -28.88
C ARG A 9 -64.25 -15.76 -27.91
N ILE A 10 -63.15 -16.17 -28.55
CA ILE A 10 -61.74 -15.88 -28.25
C ILE A 10 -61.16 -16.55 -26.99
N VAL A 11 -60.64 -17.75 -27.20
CA VAL A 11 -59.60 -18.36 -26.36
C VAL A 11 -58.27 -17.74 -26.77
N ASN A 12 -57.68 -16.92 -25.90
CA ASN A 12 -56.28 -16.50 -26.05
C ASN A 12 -55.40 -17.71 -25.73
N ILE A 13 -54.78 -18.28 -26.76
CA ILE A 13 -53.76 -19.31 -26.64
C ILE A 13 -52.53 -18.65 -26.02
N LEU A 14 -52.26 -18.96 -24.75
CA LEU A 14 -51.00 -18.63 -24.09
C LEU A 14 -49.90 -19.53 -24.68
N THR A 15 -49.14 -18.97 -25.61
CA THR A 15 -47.90 -19.56 -26.11
C THR A 15 -46.87 -19.47 -24.98
N PHE A 16 -46.59 -20.60 -24.33
CA PHE A 16 -45.42 -20.73 -23.44
C PHE A 16 -44.15 -20.66 -24.28
N ILE A 17 -43.53 -19.47 -24.34
CA ILE A 17 -42.13 -19.34 -24.76
C ILE A 17 -41.28 -19.77 -23.56
N MET A 18 -40.73 -20.98 -23.64
CA MET A 18 -39.61 -21.39 -22.80
C MET A 18 -38.40 -20.52 -23.19
N VAL A 19 -38.11 -19.50 -22.38
CA VAL A 19 -36.84 -18.77 -22.47
C VAL A 19 -35.80 -19.64 -21.77
N ILE A 20 -34.96 -20.29 -22.56
CA ILE A 20 -33.69 -20.83 -22.09
C ILE A 20 -32.83 -19.60 -21.76
N ILE A 21 -32.67 -19.28 -20.48
CA ILE A 21 -31.73 -18.26 -20.02
C ILE A 21 -30.33 -18.90 -20.10
N PRO A 22 -29.44 -18.46 -21.01
CA PRO A 22 -28.04 -18.86 -20.94
C PRO A 22 -27.44 -18.25 -19.67
N ARG A 23 -26.80 -19.06 -18.84
CA ARG A 23 -25.98 -18.57 -17.72
C ARG A 23 -24.82 -17.74 -18.30
N PRO A 24 -24.64 -16.47 -17.91
CA PRO A 24 -23.37 -15.81 -18.13
C PRO A 24 -22.41 -16.26 -17.02
N GLU A 25 -21.46 -17.11 -17.40
CA GLU A 25 -20.15 -17.06 -16.75
C GLU A 25 -19.47 -15.73 -17.10
N LEU A 26 -18.71 -15.22 -16.12
CA LEU A 26 -17.69 -14.17 -16.23
C LEU A 26 -18.12 -12.70 -16.34
N SER A 27 -17.64 -11.99 -15.33
CA SER A 27 -17.08 -10.63 -15.36
C SER A 27 -18.05 -9.46 -15.19
N HIS A 28 -17.54 -8.44 -14.49
CA HIS A 28 -18.09 -7.12 -14.17
C HIS A 28 -18.81 -6.98 -12.81
N ALA A 29 -18.04 -7.10 -11.73
CA ALA A 29 -18.32 -6.28 -10.55
C ALA A 29 -17.88 -4.84 -10.84
N ASN A 30 -18.87 -3.97 -11.08
CA ASN A 30 -18.72 -2.53 -11.11
C ASN A 30 -18.32 -2.03 -9.70
N PHE A 31 -17.06 -1.66 -9.51
CA PHE A 31 -16.68 -0.69 -8.49
C PHE A 31 -16.66 0.71 -9.11
N VAL A 32 -17.74 1.43 -8.83
CA VAL A 32 -17.94 2.83 -9.16
C VAL A 32 -17.01 3.68 -8.28
N HIS A 33 -16.23 4.53 -8.95
CA HIS A 33 -15.50 5.70 -8.44
C HIS A 33 -14.32 5.49 -7.47
N VAL A 34 -13.19 5.06 -8.01
CA VAL A 34 -11.91 5.68 -7.66
C VAL A 34 -11.60 6.70 -8.76
N SER A 35 -11.56 7.98 -8.39
CA SER A 35 -11.27 9.08 -9.29
C SER A 35 -9.89 8.89 -9.93
N ARG A 36 -9.92 8.55 -11.21
CA ARG A 36 -8.82 8.56 -12.17
C ARG A 36 -8.30 10.00 -12.29
N LEU A 37 -7.33 10.37 -11.46
CA LEU A 37 -6.52 11.58 -11.64
C LEU A 37 -5.39 11.25 -12.61
N ALA A 38 -5.73 11.19 -13.90
CA ALA A 38 -4.77 11.44 -14.95
C ALA A 38 -4.70 12.96 -15.14
N ASP A 39 -3.51 13.54 -14.95
CA ASP A 39 -2.84 14.54 -15.81
C ASP A 39 -1.89 15.41 -14.96
N ALA A 40 -0.71 14.86 -14.67
CA ALA A 40 0.46 15.68 -14.37
C ALA A 40 1.52 15.27 -15.39
N ARG A 41 1.76 16.15 -16.37
CA ARG A 41 2.85 15.97 -17.35
C ARG A 41 4.16 15.79 -16.59
N ILE A 42 4.71 14.59 -16.70
CA ILE A 42 6.02 14.21 -16.23
C ILE A 42 7.03 14.88 -17.17
N HIS A 43 7.85 15.78 -16.63
CA HIS A 43 9.15 16.07 -17.23
C HIS A 43 10.06 14.92 -16.81
N ASP A 44 10.27 13.98 -17.71
CA ASP A 44 11.28 12.93 -17.58
C ASP A 44 12.65 13.61 -17.52
N PHE A 45 13.23 13.63 -16.33
CA PHE A 45 14.67 13.62 -16.18
C PHE A 45 15.08 12.16 -16.11
N MET A 46 15.24 11.53 -17.27
CA MET A 46 15.97 10.28 -17.38
C MET A 46 17.44 10.58 -17.06
N ASP A 47 17.92 10.11 -15.90
CA ASP A 47 19.31 9.65 -15.84
C ASP A 47 19.34 8.43 -16.77
N ASP A 48 20.18 8.49 -17.81
CA ASP A 48 20.30 7.41 -18.79
C ASP A 48 20.54 6.07 -18.08
N VAL A 49 19.61 5.13 -18.29
CA VAL A 49 19.67 3.77 -17.75
C VAL A 49 20.90 3.08 -18.35
N ASP A 50 21.78 2.55 -17.51
CA ASP A 50 22.92 1.74 -17.94
C ASP A 50 22.38 0.43 -18.53
N PRO A 51 22.68 0.09 -19.80
CA PRO A 51 22.16 -1.10 -20.46
C PRO A 51 22.62 -2.42 -19.82
N ASP A 52 23.58 -2.39 -18.89
CA ASP A 52 24.03 -3.56 -18.13
C ASP A 52 23.30 -3.75 -16.78
N ASP A 53 22.44 -2.81 -16.36
CA ASP A 53 21.62 -2.97 -15.16
C ASP A 53 20.45 -3.92 -15.46
N THR A 54 20.50 -5.15 -14.95
CA THR A 54 19.28 -5.97 -14.83
C THR A 54 18.32 -5.21 -13.91
N GLU A 55 17.28 -4.61 -14.47
CA GLU A 55 16.27 -3.75 -13.83
C GLU A 55 15.46 -4.43 -12.71
N ASP A 56 15.90 -5.58 -12.20
CA ASP A 56 15.29 -6.25 -11.06
C ASP A 56 15.69 -5.55 -9.74
N CYS A 57 14.72 -5.35 -8.84
CA CYS A 57 14.93 -4.75 -7.51
C CYS A 57 16.00 -5.52 -6.71
N PHE A 58 16.18 -6.80 -7.03
CA PHE A 58 17.19 -7.68 -6.46
C PHE A 58 18.62 -7.15 -6.68
N SER A 59 18.96 -6.75 -7.90
CA SER A 59 20.30 -6.26 -8.27
C SER A 59 20.54 -4.84 -7.76
N LEU A 60 19.52 -3.99 -7.80
CA LEU A 60 19.61 -2.56 -7.45
C LEU A 60 19.51 -2.29 -5.93
N GLY A 61 19.02 -3.27 -5.17
CA GLY A 61 18.63 -3.11 -3.78
C GLY A 61 17.14 -2.80 -3.64
N GLU A 62 16.60 -3.06 -2.47
CA GLU A 62 15.17 -3.03 -2.19
C GLU A 62 14.91 -2.46 -0.80
N LEU A 63 13.85 -1.67 -0.66
CA LEU A 63 13.36 -1.15 0.62
C LEU A 63 11.84 -1.27 0.66
N ASP A 64 11.35 -2.15 1.51
CA ASP A 64 9.92 -2.38 1.75
C ASP A 64 9.54 -1.87 3.14
N ILE A 65 8.43 -1.14 3.21
CA ILE A 65 7.86 -0.60 4.43
C ILE A 65 6.43 -1.08 4.53
N ASP A 66 6.21 -2.04 5.41
CA ASP A 66 4.88 -2.49 5.79
C ASP A 66 4.41 -1.70 7.01
N PHE A 67 3.18 -1.20 6.96
CA PHE A 67 2.55 -0.52 8.09
C PHE A 67 1.13 -1.01 8.30
N ARG A 68 0.76 -1.13 9.58
CA ARG A 68 -0.58 -1.57 9.99
C ARG A 68 -0.96 -0.93 11.30
N THR A 69 -2.25 -0.97 11.59
CA THR A 69 -2.83 -0.52 12.85
C THR A 69 -3.61 -1.66 13.46
N ASP A 70 -3.78 -1.64 14.79
CA ASP A 70 -4.45 -2.73 15.52
C ASP A 70 -5.99 -2.60 15.43
N ASN A 71 -6.52 -2.37 14.22
CA ASN A 71 -7.95 -2.35 13.92
C ASN A 71 -8.27 -3.22 12.72
N ASN A 72 -9.49 -3.74 12.68
CA ASN A 72 -10.02 -4.37 11.47
C ASN A 72 -10.15 -3.32 10.35
N GLY A 73 -9.89 -3.76 9.12
CA GLY A 73 -9.94 -2.98 7.89
C GLY A 73 -8.60 -2.32 7.52
N PRO A 74 -8.66 -1.33 6.62
CA PRO A 74 -7.51 -0.52 6.22
C PRO A 74 -6.85 0.20 7.39
N PRO A 75 -5.52 0.48 7.30
CA PRO A 75 -4.86 1.29 8.30
C PRO A 75 -5.52 2.66 8.45
N ASN A 76 -5.72 3.11 9.70
CA ASN A 76 -6.25 4.46 9.99
C ASN A 76 -5.15 5.55 10.03
N ILE A 77 -3.95 5.18 9.57
CA ILE A 77 -2.79 6.02 9.34
C ILE A 77 -2.50 6.09 7.83
N GLY A 78 -1.87 7.17 7.40
CA GLY A 78 -1.18 7.22 6.12
C GLY A 78 0.31 7.45 6.36
N VAL A 79 1.10 7.18 5.33
CA VAL A 79 2.55 7.32 5.40
C VAL A 79 3.06 8.16 4.24
N VAL A 80 4.11 8.94 4.49
CA VAL A 80 4.85 9.65 3.44
C VAL A 80 6.33 9.39 3.65
N LEU A 81 6.96 8.67 2.72
CA LEU A 81 8.39 8.45 2.70
C LEU A 81 9.06 9.58 1.91
N THR A 82 10.10 10.17 2.49
CA THR A 82 10.99 11.13 1.83
C THR A 82 12.38 10.54 1.73
N ASP A 83 12.95 10.49 0.52
CA ASP A 83 14.29 9.97 0.30
C ASP A 83 15.38 11.00 0.66
N PRO A 84 16.67 10.59 0.73
CA PRO A 84 17.78 11.50 1.02
C PRO A 84 17.92 12.68 0.04
N ARG A 85 17.29 12.59 -1.15
CA ARG A 85 17.29 13.63 -2.19
C ARG A 85 16.05 14.54 -2.09
N GLY A 86 15.17 14.33 -1.11
CA GLY A 86 13.96 15.12 -0.88
C GLY A 86 12.75 14.72 -1.74
N ARG A 87 12.84 13.65 -2.52
CA ARG A 87 11.71 13.11 -3.30
C ARG A 87 10.76 12.37 -2.36
N ARG A 88 9.47 12.33 -2.69
CA ARG A 88 8.42 11.81 -1.80
C ARG A 88 7.54 10.78 -2.49
N ILE A 89 7.11 9.77 -1.74
CA ILE A 89 6.06 8.83 -2.10
C ILE A 89 5.12 8.61 -0.92
N GLY A 90 3.85 8.36 -1.18
CA GLY A 90 2.86 7.98 -0.18
C GLY A 90 1.67 8.94 -0.11
N PHE A 91 0.94 8.91 1.00
CA PHE A 91 -0.34 9.59 1.15
C PHE A 91 -0.50 10.23 2.53
N ASP A 92 -0.79 11.54 2.55
CA ASP A 92 -1.24 12.26 3.74
C ASP A 92 -2.78 12.19 3.81
N PRO A 93 -3.33 11.46 4.80
CA PRO A 93 -4.75 11.21 4.89
C PRO A 93 -5.54 12.36 5.54
N LEU A 94 -4.85 13.37 6.10
CA LEU A 94 -5.43 14.58 6.67
C LEU A 94 -5.64 15.64 5.59
N THR A 95 -4.64 15.83 4.71
CA THR A 95 -4.71 16.80 3.61
C THR A 95 -5.19 16.19 2.30
N LYS A 96 -5.38 14.87 2.25
CA LYS A 96 -5.75 14.12 1.03
C LYS A 96 -4.76 14.33 -0.11
N ARG A 97 -3.47 14.43 0.22
CA ARG A 97 -2.40 14.66 -0.74
C ARG A 97 -1.59 13.38 -0.93
N ALA A 98 -1.39 13.00 -2.18
CA ALA A 98 -0.50 11.91 -2.57
C ALA A 98 0.78 12.47 -3.18
N TRP A 99 1.86 11.70 -3.08
CA TRP A 99 3.12 11.93 -3.77
C TRP A 99 3.56 10.64 -4.46
N ASP A 100 4.17 10.80 -5.62
CA ASP A 100 4.71 9.70 -6.42
C ASP A 100 5.91 10.21 -7.25
N ALA A 101 6.95 10.64 -6.55
CA ALA A 101 8.13 11.26 -7.16
C ALA A 101 9.38 10.37 -7.11
N LEU A 102 9.27 9.14 -6.60
CA LEU A 102 10.36 8.16 -6.60
C LEU A 102 10.27 7.34 -7.90
N PRO A 103 11.34 7.26 -8.72
CA PRO A 103 11.28 6.69 -10.08
C PRO A 103 10.82 5.23 -10.15
N VAL A 104 11.20 4.42 -9.16
CA VAL A 104 10.83 2.99 -9.10
C VAL A 104 10.33 2.68 -7.69
N ALA A 105 9.14 3.19 -7.38
CA ALA A 105 8.50 2.95 -6.12
C ALA A 105 6.99 2.85 -6.28
N GLN A 106 6.35 2.10 -5.39
CA GLN A 106 4.90 1.93 -5.38
C GLN A 106 4.35 1.86 -3.96
N GLY A 107 3.09 2.24 -3.81
CA GLY A 107 2.37 2.17 -2.55
C GLY A 107 0.98 1.61 -2.72
N TYR A 108 0.58 0.64 -1.91
CA TYR A 108 -0.74 0.03 -1.98
C TYR A 108 -1.19 -0.51 -0.62
N VAL A 109 -2.48 -0.85 -0.50
CA VAL A 109 -3.04 -1.50 0.68
C VAL A 109 -3.40 -2.93 0.29
N ASN A 110 -2.86 -3.89 1.05
CA ASN A 110 -3.18 -5.30 0.90
C ASN A 110 -4.10 -5.75 2.04
N CYS A 111 -5.29 -6.21 1.70
CA CYS A 111 -6.28 -6.79 2.62
C CYS A 111 -6.41 -8.31 2.48
N ASP A 112 -5.69 -8.90 1.53
CA ASP A 112 -5.77 -10.31 1.20
C ASP A 112 -4.70 -11.06 2.02
N ASP A 113 -5.15 -12.03 2.80
CA ASP A 113 -4.34 -12.99 3.59
C ASP A 113 -3.53 -12.46 4.78
N LEU A 114 -4.17 -12.47 5.95
CA LEU A 114 -3.53 -12.63 7.26
C LEU A 114 -4.41 -13.46 8.22
N GLY A 115 -4.54 -14.77 7.96
CA GLY A 115 -4.94 -15.74 9.00
C GLY A 115 -6.31 -15.55 9.67
N GLY A 116 -7.28 -14.94 8.99
CA GLY A 116 -8.65 -14.76 9.51
C GLY A 116 -8.87 -13.51 10.37
N ALA A 117 -7.87 -12.63 10.48
CA ALA A 117 -8.11 -11.28 10.97
C ALA A 117 -8.40 -10.37 9.77
N ASP A 118 -9.51 -9.62 9.80
CA ASP A 118 -9.89 -8.63 8.77
C ASP A 118 -8.92 -7.43 8.70
N THR A 119 -7.64 -7.60 9.03
CA THR A 119 -6.66 -6.52 9.15
C THR A 119 -5.89 -6.34 7.86
N CYS A 120 -6.03 -5.19 7.21
CA CYS A 120 -5.22 -4.85 6.05
C CYS A 120 -3.86 -4.28 6.48
N ARG A 121 -2.87 -4.38 5.60
CA ARG A 121 -1.58 -3.68 5.74
C ARG A 121 -1.37 -2.72 4.56
N GLY A 122 -0.80 -1.56 4.84
CA GLY A 122 -0.25 -0.70 3.81
C GLY A 122 1.20 -1.10 3.52
N ILE A 123 1.61 -0.99 2.27
CA ILE A 123 2.92 -1.39 1.77
C ILE A 123 3.47 -0.24 0.94
N LEU A 124 4.72 0.16 1.19
CA LEU A 124 5.53 0.97 0.28
C LEU A 124 6.75 0.15 -0.14
N GLN A 125 6.97 0.01 -1.44
CA GLN A 125 8.13 -0.67 -2.00
C GLN A 125 8.94 0.34 -2.81
N VAL A 126 10.25 0.35 -2.60
CA VAL A 126 11.21 1.18 -3.35
C VAL A 126 12.30 0.26 -3.90
N CYS A 127 12.46 0.26 -5.21
CA CYS A 127 13.54 -0.45 -5.90
C CYS A 127 14.67 0.52 -6.23
N GLY A 128 15.91 0.05 -6.08
CA GLY A 128 17.09 0.91 -6.16
C GLY A 128 17.08 2.09 -5.18
N PRO A 129 16.70 1.94 -3.89
CA PRO A 129 16.81 3.02 -2.91
C PRO A 129 18.26 3.51 -2.83
N VAL A 130 18.48 4.81 -2.61
CA VAL A 130 19.82 5.40 -2.48
C VAL A 130 20.29 5.32 -1.04
N THR A 131 21.59 5.09 -0.81
CA THR A 131 22.16 5.12 0.55
C THR A 131 21.86 6.45 1.24
N GLY A 132 21.42 6.40 2.50
CA GLY A 132 21.23 7.58 3.34
C GLY A 132 20.07 7.46 4.32
N THR A 133 19.70 8.60 4.90
CA THR A 133 18.60 8.70 5.84
C THR A 133 17.31 9.11 5.14
N TYR A 134 16.34 8.22 5.17
CA TYR A 134 14.97 8.47 4.76
C TYR A 134 14.15 8.98 5.94
N ARG A 135 13.17 9.83 5.63
CA ARG A 135 12.20 10.34 6.59
C ARG A 135 10.82 9.75 6.29
N LEU A 136 10.36 8.84 7.13
CA LEU A 136 9.00 8.27 7.06
C LEU A 136 8.09 9.05 8.02
N GLU A 137 7.15 9.80 7.47
CA GLU A 137 6.08 10.44 8.24
C GLU A 137 4.93 9.47 8.42
N VAL A 138 4.56 9.16 9.65
CA VAL A 138 3.35 8.42 9.99
C VAL A 138 2.29 9.42 10.42
N ILE A 139 1.13 9.40 9.79
CA ILE A 139 0.12 10.46 9.88
C ILE A 139 -1.22 9.84 10.25
N ALA A 140 -1.70 10.13 11.45
CA ALA A 140 -2.89 9.47 12.00
C ALA A 140 -4.19 10.23 11.74
N GLN A 141 -5.23 9.55 11.23
CA GLN A 141 -6.58 10.12 11.16
C GLN A 141 -7.33 10.01 12.48
N GLN A 142 -6.99 9.02 13.30
CA GLN A 142 -7.60 8.70 14.59
C GLN A 142 -6.52 8.30 15.60
N THR A 143 -6.81 8.37 16.90
CA THR A 143 -5.87 7.89 17.92
C THR A 143 -5.80 6.37 17.82
N THR A 144 -4.60 5.82 17.68
CA THR A 144 -4.40 4.38 17.47
C THR A 144 -3.02 3.93 17.93
N ALA A 145 -2.82 2.61 17.92
CA ALA A 145 -1.50 2.01 17.92
C ALA A 145 -1.17 1.51 16.51
N TYR A 146 0.07 1.69 16.09
CA TYR A 146 0.55 1.26 14.78
C TYR A 146 1.85 0.47 14.88
N ASN A 147 2.08 -0.33 13.85
CA ASN A 147 3.30 -1.11 13.67
C ASN A 147 3.90 -0.76 12.29
N VAL A 148 5.22 -0.65 12.23
CA VAL A 148 6.00 -0.49 11.00
C VAL A 148 7.06 -1.58 10.95
N SER A 149 7.10 -2.33 9.86
CA SER A 149 8.14 -3.31 9.55
C SER A 149 8.88 -2.80 8.33
N VAL A 150 10.19 -2.60 8.46
CA VAL A 150 11.06 -2.18 7.36
C VAL A 150 11.94 -3.35 7.00
N LEU A 151 11.81 -3.83 5.76
CA LEU A 151 12.68 -4.82 5.17
C LEU A 151 13.56 -4.13 4.14
N ALA A 152 14.82 -4.50 4.12
CA ALA A 152 15.76 -3.93 3.18
C ALA A 152 16.70 -4.99 2.64
N ARG A 153 17.08 -4.78 1.38
CA ARG A 153 18.14 -5.51 0.72
C ARG A 153 19.18 -4.52 0.20
N SER A 154 20.45 -4.78 0.49
CA SER A 154 21.55 -4.04 -0.12
C SER A 154 21.57 -4.25 -1.63
N ARG A 155 22.31 -3.41 -2.36
CA ARG A 155 22.65 -3.70 -3.76
C ARG A 155 23.43 -5.00 -3.81
N GLU A 156 23.31 -5.72 -4.92
CA GLU A 156 24.23 -6.80 -5.22
C GLU A 156 25.62 -6.23 -5.56
N VAL A 157 26.65 -6.74 -4.88
CA VAL A 157 28.04 -6.35 -5.09
C VAL A 157 28.86 -7.60 -5.39
N LEU A 158 29.74 -7.51 -6.37
CA LEU A 158 30.72 -8.55 -6.67
C LEU A 158 31.88 -8.45 -5.66
N ASP A 159 31.98 -9.42 -4.76
CA ASP A 159 33.10 -9.56 -3.83
C ASP A 159 33.90 -10.83 -4.18
N GLY A 160 35.05 -10.61 -4.81
CA GLY A 160 35.81 -11.67 -5.49
C GLY A 160 35.03 -12.25 -6.67
N ASN A 161 34.75 -13.57 -6.63
CA ASN A 161 33.99 -14.29 -7.65
C ASN A 161 32.55 -14.65 -7.21
N ARG A 162 32.03 -13.99 -6.17
CA ARG A 162 30.69 -14.24 -5.65
C ARG A 162 29.90 -12.94 -5.58
N LEU A 163 28.65 -13.00 -6.06
CA LEU A 163 27.68 -11.95 -5.84
C LEU A 163 27.21 -12.01 -4.39
N GLN A 164 27.23 -10.87 -3.71
CA GLN A 164 26.81 -10.72 -2.33
C GLN A 164 25.74 -9.64 -2.23
N SER A 165 24.72 -9.94 -1.43
CA SER A 165 23.72 -8.99 -0.96
C SER A 165 23.36 -9.34 0.48
N GLN A 166 22.88 -8.36 1.24
CA GLN A 166 22.43 -8.55 2.60
C GLN A 166 20.96 -8.17 2.73
N PHE A 167 20.20 -9.06 3.36
CA PHE A 167 18.86 -8.78 3.83
C PHE A 167 18.90 -8.37 5.29
N SER A 168 18.17 -7.33 5.61
CA SER A 168 18.01 -6.84 6.97
C SER A 168 16.57 -6.41 7.22
N LYS A 169 16.15 -6.50 8.48
CA LYS A 169 14.81 -6.16 8.92
C LYS A 169 14.86 -5.42 10.24
N THR A 170 13.99 -4.43 10.38
CA THR A 170 13.77 -3.73 11.65
C THR A 170 12.27 -3.48 11.84
N ASP A 171 11.81 -3.62 13.07
CA ASP A 171 10.39 -3.52 13.43
C ASP A 171 10.21 -2.45 14.52
N LEU A 172 9.19 -1.60 14.34
CA LEU A 172 8.68 -0.67 15.33
C LEU A 172 7.25 -1.08 15.66
N ASN A 173 7.03 -1.64 16.84
CA ASN A 173 5.76 -2.25 17.20
C ASN A 173 5.04 -1.46 18.29
N ASN A 174 3.71 -1.48 18.23
CA ASN A 174 2.79 -0.91 19.23
C ASN A 174 3.11 0.56 19.57
N LEU A 175 3.42 1.37 18.54
CA LEU A 175 3.65 2.79 18.70
C LEU A 175 2.31 3.52 18.78
N ALA A 176 2.10 4.30 19.83
CA ALA A 176 0.87 5.05 20.03
C ALA A 176 0.96 6.42 19.34
N ILE A 177 0.00 6.71 18.47
CA ILE A 177 -0.09 7.99 17.76
C ILE A 177 -1.46 8.64 18.01
N ARG A 178 -1.47 9.96 18.20
CA ARG A 178 -2.70 10.72 18.48
C ARG A 178 -3.44 11.06 17.20
N LYS A 179 -4.76 11.19 17.30
CA LYS A 179 -5.60 11.71 16.22
C LYS A 179 -5.02 13.01 15.64
N ARG A 180 -4.88 13.05 14.31
CA ARG A 180 -4.37 14.20 13.54
C ARG A 180 -2.93 14.61 13.88
N SER A 181 -2.15 13.77 14.55
CA SER A 181 -0.72 14.01 14.75
C SER A 181 0.12 13.37 13.64
N ARG A 182 1.40 13.75 13.64
CA ARG A 182 2.43 13.20 12.77
C ARG A 182 3.59 12.74 13.63
N GLU A 183 4.11 11.57 13.32
CA GLU A 183 5.34 11.06 13.89
C GLU A 183 6.35 10.87 12.78
N ILE A 184 7.63 11.01 13.12
CA ILE A 184 8.72 10.87 12.17
C ILE A 184 9.54 9.67 12.57
N VAL A 185 9.67 8.72 11.66
CA VAL A 185 10.61 7.62 11.76
C VAL A 185 11.77 7.92 10.82
N LEU A 186 12.99 7.93 11.35
CA LEU A 186 14.22 8.03 10.58
C LEU A 186 14.64 6.61 10.21
N LEU A 187 14.77 6.36 8.92
CA LEU A 187 15.22 5.07 8.39
C LEU A 187 16.60 5.25 7.78
N HIS A 188 17.59 4.51 8.24
CA HIS A 188 18.90 4.47 7.61
C HIS A 188 18.98 3.24 6.73
N TYR A 189 19.19 3.48 5.43
CA TYR A 189 19.39 2.44 4.43
C TYR A 189 20.78 2.59 3.81
N SER A 190 21.39 1.46 3.48
CA SER A 190 22.65 1.41 2.76
C SER A 190 22.61 0.36 1.67
N ARG A 191 23.21 0.71 0.52
CA ARG A 191 23.48 -0.24 -0.55
C ARG A 191 24.67 -1.16 -0.24
N ASP A 192 25.43 -0.90 0.83
CA ASP A 192 26.55 -1.74 1.25
C ASP A 192 26.03 -3.03 1.92
N PRO A 193 26.43 -4.23 1.45
CA PRO A 193 26.03 -5.50 2.06
C PRO A 193 26.61 -5.76 3.46
N GLN A 194 27.42 -4.87 4.03
CA GLN A 194 27.90 -4.94 5.42
C GLN A 194 27.04 -4.11 6.40
N GLU A 195 26.07 -3.35 5.90
CA GLU A 195 25.25 -2.45 6.71
C GLU A 195 23.80 -2.92 6.76
N ASN A 196 23.25 -2.98 7.98
CA ASN A 196 21.84 -3.30 8.20
C ASN A 196 20.97 -2.05 8.17
N VAL A 197 19.74 -2.20 7.68
CA VAL A 197 18.71 -1.18 7.84
C VAL A 197 18.42 -0.93 9.32
N THR A 198 18.25 0.33 9.68
CA THR A 198 17.80 0.71 11.03
C THR A 198 16.64 1.70 10.94
N ALA A 199 15.73 1.62 11.90
CA ALA A 199 14.58 2.50 12.03
C ALA A 199 14.52 3.04 13.45
N GLN A 200 14.36 4.35 13.58
CA GLN A 200 14.26 5.00 14.88
C GLN A 200 13.18 6.07 14.85
N LEU A 201 12.30 6.04 15.84
CA LEU A 201 11.34 7.12 16.05
C LEU A 201 12.12 8.37 16.47
N GLN A 202 11.96 9.46 15.72
CA GLN A 202 12.54 10.74 16.07
C GLN A 202 11.80 11.27 17.31
N GLN A 203 12.45 11.21 18.47
CA GLN A 203 11.90 11.76 19.70
C GLN A 203 11.87 13.30 19.59
N GLY A 204 10.68 13.85 19.36
CA GLY A 204 10.46 15.28 19.18
C GLY A 204 9.02 15.71 19.49
N HIS A 205 8.85 16.27 20.70
CA HIS A 205 7.66 16.91 21.29
C HIS A 205 6.41 16.04 21.57
N GLU A 206 6.19 15.79 22.87
CA GLU A 206 5.07 15.07 23.53
C GLU A 206 5.13 13.54 23.68
N SER A 207 6.27 12.99 24.10
CA SER A 207 6.23 11.81 24.97
C SER A 207 5.72 12.23 26.36
N LEU A 208 4.41 12.17 26.58
CA LEU A 208 3.87 12.12 27.93
C LEU A 208 4.06 10.71 28.47
N THR A 209 5.27 10.45 28.97
CA THR A 209 5.50 9.52 30.06
C THR A 209 4.76 10.09 31.29
N ARG A 210 3.49 9.72 31.48
CA ARG A 210 2.75 9.77 32.76
C ARG A 210 1.32 9.25 32.58
N LEU A 211 1.20 7.94 32.39
CA LEU A 211 0.05 7.18 32.87
C LEU A 211 0.60 5.99 33.66
N SER A 212 1.15 6.31 34.82
CA SER A 212 1.35 5.37 35.90
C SER A 212 1.17 6.15 37.19
N SER A 213 0.28 5.63 38.03
CA SER A 213 0.30 5.75 39.48
C SER A 213 0.07 7.15 40.04
N SER A 214 -1.17 7.40 40.47
CA SER A 214 -1.47 7.56 41.90
C SER A 214 -2.98 7.47 42.10
N ASP A 215 -3.35 6.72 43.13
CA ASP A 215 -4.67 6.36 43.65
C ASP A 215 -5.80 7.40 43.58
#